data_AF-A0A125A1I4-F1
#
_entry.id   AF-A0A125A1I4-F1
#
_cell.length_a   1.000
_cell.length_b   1.000
_cell.length_c   1.000
_cell.angle_alpha   90.00
_cell.angle_beta   90.00
_cell.angle_gamma   90.00
#
_symmetry.space_group_name_H-M   'P 1'
#
loop_
_entity.id
_entity.type
_entity.pdbx_description
1 polymer ?
#
loop_
_entity_poly.entity_id
_entity_poly.type
_entity_poly.pdbx_seq_one_letter_code
_entity_poly.pdbx_strand_id
1 'polypeptide(L)' 'MEEVRKIYDKAFKEKAVQLSYERTNVSELAREVEITSPQLHTDRKSSRNLEKEVF' A
#
# COMPACT_ATOMS: atom_id res chain seq x y z
N MET A 1 -11.31 21.08 2.14
CA MET A 1 -11.64 20.01 1.17
C MET A 1 -11.80 18.75 1.99
N GLU A 2 -13.01 18.18 2.05
CA GLU A 2 -13.18 16.86 2.67
C GLU A 2 -12.47 15.84 1.79
N GLU A 3 -11.30 15.36 2.23
CA GLU A 3 -10.67 14.21 1.62
C GLU A 3 -11.55 12.99 1.93
N VAL A 4 -12.37 12.61 0.96
CA VAL A 4 -13.12 11.35 1.00
C VAL A 4 -12.09 10.22 1.02
N ARG A 5 -11.79 9.71 2.21
CA ARG A 5 -10.87 8.60 2.40
C ARG A 5 -11.52 7.35 1.84
N LYS A 6 -11.09 6.91 0.65
CA LYS A 6 -11.45 5.58 0.13
C LYS A 6 -10.99 4.52 1.14
N ILE A 7 -11.94 3.76 1.69
CA ILE A 7 -11.66 2.63 2.56
C ILE A 7 -11.33 1.45 1.65
N TYR A 8 -10.08 1.02 1.67
CA TYR A 8 -9.62 -0.15 0.92
C TYR A 8 -9.66 -1.39 1.79
N ASP A 9 -10.07 -2.51 1.20
CA ASP A 9 -10.06 -3.80 1.86
C ASP A 9 -8.63 -4.24 2.22
N LYS A 10 -8.48 -5.06 3.26
CA LYS A 10 -7.17 -5.57 3.68
C LYS A 10 -6.48 -6.36 2.57
N ALA A 11 -7.22 -7.21 1.85
CA ALA A 11 -6.67 -8.00 0.75
C ALA A 11 -6.15 -7.11 -0.39
N PHE A 12 -6.81 -5.97 -0.61
CA PHE A 12 -6.39 -4.98 -1.59
C PHE A 12 -5.06 -4.32 -1.18
N LYS A 13 -4.92 -3.93 0.09
CA LYS A 13 -3.68 -3.36 0.62
C LYS A 13 -2.50 -4.34 0.55
N GLU A 14 -2.72 -5.59 0.91
CA GLU A 14 -1.69 -6.64 0.82
C GLU A 14 -1.23 -6.85 -0.63
N LYS A 15 -2.17 -6.94 -1.58
CA LYS A 15 -1.84 -7.08 -3.01
C LYS A 15 -1.06 -5.86 -3.53
N ALA A 16 -1.45 -4.65 -3.15
CA ALA A 16 -0.76 -3.43 -3.53
C ALA A 16 0.67 -3.38 -2.95
N VAL A 17 0.84 -3.78 -1.69
CA VAL A 17 2.15 -3.87 -1.04
C VAL A 17 3.03 -4.92 -1.72
N GLN A 18 2.50 -6.11 -2.02
CA GLN A 18 3.22 -7.17 -2.72
C GLN A 18 3.70 -6.73 -4.11
N LEU A 19 2.79 -6.15 -4.91
CA LEU A 19 3.12 -5.63 -6.25
C LEU A 19 4.15 -4.49 -6.18
N SER A 20 4.20 -3.74 -5.08
CA SER A 20 5.20 -2.67 -4.87
C SER A 20 6.62 -3.19 -4.59
N TYR A 21 6.76 -4.46 -4.21
CA TYR A 21 8.05 -5.14 -4.09
C TYR A 21 8.48 -5.76 -5.42
N GLU A 22 7.53 -6.26 -6.21
CA GLU A 22 7.80 -6.85 -7.52
C GLU A 22 8.13 -5.80 -8.59
N ARG A 23 7.53 -4.60 -8.50
CA ARG A 23 7.78 -3.50 -9.44
C ARG A 23 8.76 -2.48 -8.88
N THR A 24 9.67 -2.01 -9.73
CA THR A 24 10.65 -0.97 -9.40
C THR A 24 10.02 0.43 -9.27
N ASN A 25 8.85 0.67 -9.90
CA ASN A 25 8.19 1.98 -9.94
C ASN A 25 6.86 2.00 -9.16
N VAL A 26 6.93 2.47 -7.91
CA VAL A 26 5.79 2.58 -6.99
C VAL A 26 4.75 3.60 -7.48
N SER A 27 5.17 4.64 -8.20
CA SER A 27 4.26 5.71 -8.65
C SER A 27 3.37 5.28 -9.82
N GLU A 28 3.89 4.45 -10.72
CA GLU A 28 3.10 3.83 -11.78
C GLU A 28 2.11 2.82 -11.21
N LEU A 29 2.58 1.98 -10.29
CA LEU A 29 1.71 1.05 -9.59
C LEU A 29 0.58 1.80 -8.86
N ALA A 30 0.89 2.85 -8.13
CA ALA A 30 -0.09 3.67 -7.41
C ALA A 30 -1.23 4.15 -8.33
N ARG A 31 -0.88 4.61 -9.55
CA ARG A 31 -1.86 5.02 -10.56
C ARG A 31 -2.68 3.84 -11.09
N GLU A 32 -2.06 2.68 -11.32
CA GLU A 32 -2.76 1.48 -11.79
C GLU A 32 -3.75 0.91 -10.77
N VAL A 33 -3.39 0.91 -9.47
CA VAL A 33 -4.29 0.48 -8.39
C VAL A 33 -5.14 1.62 -7.81
N GLU A 34 -5.14 2.81 -8.43
CA GLU A 34 -5.89 3.99 -7.96
C GLU A 34 -5.64 4.40 -6.49
N ILE A 35 -4.46 4.09 -5.96
CA ILE A 35 -4.02 4.50 -4.62
C ILE A 35 -2.99 5.61 -4.71
N THR A 36 -2.86 6.37 -3.63
CA THR A 36 -1.83 7.41 -3.59
C THR A 36 -0.50 6.79 -3.14
N SER A 37 0.62 7.24 -3.74
CA SER A 37 1.96 6.79 -3.35
C SER A 37 2.26 6.94 -1.84
N PRO A 38 1.81 8.01 -1.13
CA PRO A 38 1.96 8.11 0.32
C PRO A 38 1.23 6.99 1.09
N GLN A 39 0.07 6.56 0.60
CA GLN A 39 -0.73 5.51 1.22
C GLN A 39 -0.04 4.14 1.06
N LEU A 40 0.50 3.86 -0.13
CA LEU A 40 1.38 2.71 -0.38
C LEU A 40 2.60 2.67 0.54
N HIS A 41 3.26 3.81 0.75
CA HIS A 41 4.40 3.89 1.66
C HIS A 41 4.01 3.62 3.11
N THR A 42 2.83 4.08 3.52
CA THR A 42 2.29 3.85 4.86
C THR A 42 1.94 2.38 5.05
N ASP A 43 1.24 1.78 4.08
CA ASP A 43 0.87 0.37 4.09
C ASP A 43 2.11 -0.55 4.09
N ARG A 44 3.20 -0.21 3.37
CA ARG A 44 4.49 -0.94 3.42
C ARG A 44 5.16 -0.86 4.81
N LYS A 45 5.05 0.27 5.50
CA LYS A 45 5.59 0.42 6.87
C LYS A 45 4.78 -0.38 7.87
N SER A 46 3.46 -0.40 7.71
CA SER A 46 2.56 -1.21 8.54
C SER A 46 2.77 -2.70 8.34
N SER A 47 2.93 -3.17 7.10
CA SER A 47 3.19 -4.59 6.82
C SER A 47 4.53 -5.06 7.39
N ARG A 48 5.59 -4.25 7.27
CA ARG A 48 6.91 -4.54 7.85
C ARG A 48 6.89 -4.60 9.38
N ASN A 49 6.05 -3.81 10.06
CA ASN A 49 5.92 -3.89 11.51
C ASN A 49 5.21 -5.17 11.94
N LEU A 50 4.19 -5.63 11.20
CA LEU A 50 3.55 -6.92 11.47
C LEU A 50 4.52 -8.10 11.35
N GLU A 51 5.46 -8.07 10.39
CA GLU A 51 6.48 -9.13 10.25
C GLU A 51 7.47 -9.17 11.44
N LYS A 52 7.63 -8.06 12.17
CA LYS A 52 8.55 -7.96 13.31
C LYS A 52 7.92 -8.34 14.66
N GLU A 53 6.59 -8.37 14.76
CA GLU A 53 5.90 -8.85 15.97
C GLU A 53 5.61 -10.36 15.93
N VAL A 54 5.82 -11.01 14.78
CA VAL A 54 5.61 -12.45 14.60
C VAL A 54 6.91 -13.27 14.81
N PHE A 55 8.01 -12.64 15.20
CA PHE A 55 9.30 -13.29 15.47
C PHE A 55 9.88 -12.92 16.84
#